data_AF-A0A5N4DR61-F1
#
_entry.id   AF-A0A5N4DR61-F1
#
_cell.length_a   1.000
_cell.length_b   1.000
_cell.length_c   1.000
_cell.angle_alpha   90.00
_cell.angle_beta   90.00
_cell.angle_gamma   90.00
#
_symmetry.space_group_name_H-M   'P 1'
#
loop_
_entity.id
_entity.type
_entity.pdbx_description
1 polymer ?
#
loop_
_entity_poly.entity_id
_entity_poly.type
_entity_poly.pdbx_seq_one_letter_code
_entity_poly.pdbx_strand_id
1 'polypeptide(L)'
;LHDKAPLGLMDTPLLDTEEEVHYCFLPLDLVAKYPSLVTEDNLLWLAETVALIECECSEFRFIVNFLRLQKILLPDNFSNIDVLEAEVEILEIPELSEAVRLYRMNMGGCSRTSCPPPSPGKGGRAAGLASVKPLYMMALGLLVKYPDSALGQLHIESTLDGSRLYITGNGVLFQHVKNWLGTCRLPLTETISEVYELCAFLDKRDITYEPVKVALKTHLEPRTLAPMDVLNEEWTAEITVYSPQQIIKVYVGSHWYATTLKTLLKYPELLSNPQRVYWITYGQTLLIHGDGQMFRHVLNFLRLGKLFLPSEFKEWPLFCQEVEEYHIPSLSEALVQCEAYK
;
A
#
# COMPACT_ATOMS: atom_id res chain seq x y z
N LEU A 1 -18.15 -6.09 -12.39
CA LEU A 1 -17.54 -4.81 -12.78
C LEU A 1 -16.28 -4.68 -11.94
N HIS A 2 -15.14 -4.99 -12.55
CA HIS A 2 -13.85 -4.66 -12.01
C HIS A 2 -13.70 -3.15 -12.22
N ASP A 3 -13.90 -2.37 -11.15
CA ASP A 3 -13.83 -0.91 -11.25
C ASP A 3 -12.36 -0.51 -11.20
N LYS A 4 -11.89 0.01 -12.34
CA LYS A 4 -10.57 0.56 -12.59
C LYS A 4 -10.10 1.44 -11.42
N ALA A 5 -8.79 1.40 -11.14
CA ALA A 5 -8.15 2.44 -10.34
C ALA A 5 -8.53 3.83 -10.91
N PRO A 6 -8.76 4.85 -10.08
CA PRO A 6 -9.00 6.18 -10.61
C PRO A 6 -7.79 6.62 -11.43
N LEU A 7 -8.07 7.00 -12.68
CA LEU A 7 -7.18 7.46 -13.76
C LEU A 7 -6.21 8.60 -13.39
N GLY A 8 -6.18 9.03 -12.13
CA GLY A 8 -5.43 10.18 -11.63
C GLY A 8 -4.07 9.89 -11.01
N LEU A 9 -3.80 8.62 -10.71
CA LEU A 9 -2.49 8.14 -10.22
C LEU A 9 -1.76 7.30 -11.26
N MET A 10 -2.46 7.00 -12.35
CA MET A 10 -2.01 6.20 -13.46
C MET A 10 -1.99 7.07 -14.69
N ASP A 11 -0.75 7.40 -15.02
CA ASP A 11 -0.26 7.93 -16.27
C ASP A 11 -0.37 9.41 -16.60
N THR A 12 0.74 9.81 -17.21
CA THR A 12 0.82 10.80 -18.27
C THR A 12 -0.54 11.12 -18.92
N PRO A 13 -0.83 12.41 -19.10
CA PRO A 13 -2.15 12.84 -19.53
C PRO A 13 -2.46 12.23 -20.89
N LEU A 14 -3.65 11.65 -21.03
CA LEU A 14 -4.32 11.32 -22.29
C LEU A 14 -4.05 9.93 -22.89
N LEU A 15 -4.35 8.85 -22.17
CA LEU A 15 -4.82 7.64 -22.86
C LEU A 15 -6.07 7.09 -22.18
N ASP A 16 -7.16 7.18 -22.93
CA ASP A 16 -8.42 6.48 -22.72
C ASP A 16 -8.16 5.00 -23.01
N THR A 17 -7.44 4.30 -22.12
CA THR A 17 -7.15 2.87 -22.28
C THR A 17 -8.14 2.05 -21.47
N GLU A 18 -8.66 1.00 -22.13
CA GLU A 18 -9.46 -0.04 -21.51
C GLU A 18 -8.64 -0.91 -20.52
N GLU A 19 -7.36 -0.61 -20.34
CA GLU A 19 -6.41 -1.38 -19.55
C GLU A 19 -6.67 -1.25 -18.05
N GLU A 20 -6.78 -2.41 -17.40
CA GLU A 20 -6.99 -2.54 -15.96
C GLU A 20 -5.63 -2.37 -15.27
N VAL A 21 -5.35 -1.18 -14.74
CA VAL A 21 -4.09 -0.98 -14.03
C VAL A 21 -4.14 -1.68 -12.67
N HIS A 22 -3.26 -2.66 -12.49
CA HIS A 22 -3.10 -3.35 -11.23
C HIS A 22 -2.25 -2.51 -10.29
N TYR A 23 -2.69 -2.39 -9.04
CA TYR A 23 -1.95 -1.68 -7.99
C TYR A 23 -1.99 -2.49 -6.70
N CYS A 24 -1.08 -2.21 -5.78
CA CYS A 24 -1.08 -2.82 -4.46
C CYS A 24 -0.55 -1.88 -3.39
N PHE A 25 -1.15 -1.96 -2.20
CA PHE A 25 -0.59 -1.36 -1.00
C PHE A 25 0.38 -2.33 -0.32
N LEU A 26 1.63 -1.91 -0.17
CA LEU A 26 2.68 -2.64 0.53
C LEU A 26 3.05 -1.94 1.84
N PRO A 27 3.01 -2.63 2.98
CA PRO A 27 3.57 -2.12 4.24
C PRO A 27 5.04 -1.70 4.09
N LEU A 28 5.43 -0.56 4.68
CA LEU A 28 6.81 -0.06 4.56
C LEU A 28 7.84 -0.96 5.26
N ASP A 29 7.45 -1.70 6.30
CA ASP A 29 8.28 -2.73 6.93
C ASP A 29 8.57 -3.89 5.95
N LEU A 30 7.59 -4.24 5.11
CA LEU A 30 7.79 -5.21 4.03
C LEU A 30 8.72 -4.68 2.95
N VAL A 31 8.57 -3.40 2.57
CA VAL A 31 9.47 -2.73 1.60
C VAL A 31 10.90 -2.64 2.15
N ALA A 32 11.06 -2.37 3.45
CA ALA A 32 12.37 -2.36 4.10
C ALA A 32 13.03 -3.75 4.10
N LYS A 33 12.23 -4.82 4.26
CA LYS A 33 12.69 -6.20 4.20
C LYS A 33 13.06 -6.63 2.77
N TYR A 34 12.29 -6.18 1.77
CA TYR A 34 12.50 -6.51 0.35
C TYR A 34 12.49 -5.23 -0.50
N PRO A 35 13.62 -4.49 -0.57
CA PRO A 35 13.68 -3.21 -1.27
C PRO A 35 13.43 -3.29 -2.78
N SER A 36 13.55 -4.47 -3.39
CA SER A 36 13.24 -4.71 -4.82
C SER A 36 11.76 -4.52 -5.16
N LEU A 37 10.86 -4.58 -4.17
CA LEU A 37 9.42 -4.41 -4.38
C LEU A 37 9.03 -3.00 -4.83
N VAL A 38 9.84 -1.99 -4.49
CA VAL A 38 9.55 -0.58 -4.82
C VAL A 38 10.69 -0.02 -5.64
N THR A 39 10.40 0.28 -6.90
CA THR A 39 11.29 0.92 -7.86
C THR A 39 10.83 2.36 -8.13
N GLU A 40 11.65 3.13 -8.83
CA GLU A 40 11.27 4.49 -9.24
C GLU A 40 10.15 4.46 -10.29
N ASP A 41 10.06 3.38 -11.05
CA ASP A 41 9.09 3.22 -12.12
C ASP A 41 7.73 2.77 -11.58
N ASN A 42 7.69 1.84 -10.61
CA ASN A 42 6.43 1.28 -10.11
C ASN A 42 5.82 2.07 -8.94
N LEU A 43 6.54 3.01 -8.30
CA LEU A 43 6.00 3.79 -7.20
C LEU A 43 4.96 4.81 -7.69
N LEU A 44 3.79 4.80 -7.05
CA LEU A 44 2.67 5.69 -7.37
C LEU A 44 2.39 6.71 -6.28
N TRP A 45 2.49 6.27 -5.02
CA TRP A 45 2.29 7.13 -3.86
C TRP A 45 2.92 6.55 -2.60
N LEU A 46 3.19 7.40 -1.61
CA LEU A 46 3.60 7.01 -0.27
C LEU A 46 2.64 7.58 0.77
N ALA A 47 2.17 6.74 1.68
CA ALA A 47 1.51 7.15 2.90
C ALA A 47 2.39 6.78 4.11
N GLU A 48 1.98 7.18 5.31
CA GLU A 48 2.81 7.09 6.52
C GLU A 48 3.36 5.69 6.81
N THR A 49 2.59 4.64 6.51
CA THR A 49 2.98 3.25 6.82
C THR A 49 2.99 2.34 5.60
N VAL A 50 2.65 2.86 4.41
CA VAL A 50 2.46 2.04 3.22
C VAL A 50 2.95 2.73 1.95
N ALA A 51 3.56 1.95 1.06
CA ALA A 51 3.81 2.32 -0.31
C ALA A 51 2.66 1.82 -1.19
N LEU A 52 2.25 2.65 -2.14
CA LEU A 52 1.31 2.27 -3.19
C LEU A 52 2.12 2.10 -4.48
N ILE A 53 2.08 0.89 -5.03
CA ILE A 53 2.81 0.52 -6.23
C ILE A 53 1.87 0.08 -7.35
N GLU A 54 2.35 0.26 -8.57
CA GLU A 54 1.82 -0.37 -9.78
C GLU A 54 2.34 -1.81 -9.85
N CYS A 55 1.47 -2.72 -10.30
CA CYS A 55 1.81 -4.12 -10.50
C CYS A 55 1.75 -4.45 -11.99
N GLU A 56 2.77 -5.12 -12.52
CA GLU A 56 2.83 -5.47 -13.95
C GLU A 56 1.87 -6.62 -14.30
N CYS A 57 1.50 -7.45 -13.33
CA CYS A 57 0.62 -8.59 -13.54
C CYS A 57 -0.38 -8.82 -12.40
N SER A 58 -1.46 -9.53 -12.72
CA SER A 58 -2.51 -9.89 -11.76
C SER A 58 -2.03 -10.89 -10.70
N GLU A 59 -1.02 -11.69 -11.04
CA GLU A 59 -0.41 -12.74 -10.23
C GLU A 59 0.42 -12.17 -9.07
N PHE A 60 0.78 -10.89 -9.12
CA PHE A 60 1.46 -10.19 -8.02
C PHE A 60 0.69 -10.29 -6.69
N ARG A 61 -0.64 -10.43 -6.76
CA ARG A 61 -1.50 -10.79 -5.62
C ARG A 61 -0.98 -11.99 -4.82
N PHE A 62 -0.56 -13.07 -5.49
CA PHE A 62 -0.07 -14.28 -4.83
C PHE A 62 1.30 -14.07 -4.18
N ILE A 63 2.13 -13.22 -4.78
CA ILE A 63 3.40 -12.79 -4.20
C ILE A 63 3.15 -12.04 -2.89
N VAL A 64 2.26 -11.04 -2.90
CA VAL A 64 1.93 -10.27 -1.69
C VAL A 64 1.32 -11.16 -0.60
N ASN A 65 0.48 -12.13 -0.98
CA ASN A 65 -0.05 -13.11 -0.04
C ASN A 65 1.07 -13.97 0.55
N PHE A 66 2.02 -14.45 -0.26
CA PHE A 66 3.20 -15.17 0.26
C PHE A 66 4.03 -14.29 1.21
N LEU A 67 4.31 -13.04 0.85
CA LEU A 67 5.13 -12.15 1.66
C LEU A 67 4.52 -11.88 3.05
N ARG A 68 3.19 -11.86 3.13
CA ARG A 68 2.45 -11.73 4.40
C ARG A 68 2.39 -13.04 5.18
N LEU A 69 2.03 -14.14 4.51
CA LEU A 69 1.70 -15.42 5.13
C LEU A 69 2.90 -16.37 5.29
N GLN A 70 3.99 -16.07 4.59
CA GLN A 70 5.17 -16.93 4.44
C GLN A 70 4.82 -18.33 3.91
N LYS A 71 3.71 -18.44 3.17
CA LYS A 71 3.18 -19.68 2.60
C LYS A 71 2.58 -19.40 1.23
N ILE A 72 2.94 -20.22 0.25
CA ILE A 72 2.38 -20.13 -1.10
C ILE A 72 1.01 -20.82 -1.09
N LEU A 73 -0.05 -20.03 -1.29
CA LEU A 73 -1.43 -20.50 -1.36
C LEU A 73 -1.99 -20.08 -2.71
N LEU A 74 -2.12 -21.05 -3.61
CA LEU A 74 -2.61 -20.86 -4.97
C LEU A 74 -3.95 -21.57 -5.16
N PRO A 75 -4.81 -21.09 -6.09
CA PRO A 75 -6.06 -21.74 -6.41
C PRO A 75 -5.88 -23.19 -6.88
N ASP A 76 -6.90 -24.02 -6.69
CA ASP A 76 -6.94 -25.36 -7.28
C ASP A 76 -6.80 -25.30 -8.81
N ASN A 77 -5.89 -26.11 -9.36
CA ASN A 77 -5.53 -26.14 -10.78
C ASN A 77 -5.02 -24.79 -11.32
N PHE A 78 -4.21 -24.08 -10.54
CA PHE A 78 -3.60 -22.80 -10.95
C PHE A 78 -2.83 -22.92 -12.28
N SER A 79 -3.33 -22.25 -13.32
CA SER A 79 -2.81 -22.35 -14.69
C SER A 79 -1.63 -21.41 -14.98
N ASN A 80 -1.51 -20.32 -14.22
CA ASN A 80 -0.61 -19.20 -14.54
C ASN A 80 0.72 -19.28 -13.76
N ILE A 81 1.17 -20.51 -13.45
CA ILE A 81 2.40 -20.74 -12.68
C ILE A 81 3.64 -20.20 -13.40
N ASP A 82 3.69 -20.27 -14.73
CA ASP A 82 4.82 -19.75 -15.52
C ASP A 82 4.90 -18.22 -15.46
N VAL A 83 3.75 -17.52 -15.43
CA VAL A 83 3.68 -16.06 -15.27
C VAL A 83 4.14 -15.67 -13.88
N LEU A 84 3.65 -16.38 -12.85
CA LEU A 84 4.07 -16.15 -11.47
C LEU A 84 5.57 -16.37 -11.29
N GLU A 85 6.15 -17.42 -11.89
CA GLU A 85 7.60 -17.66 -11.79
C GLU A 85 8.44 -16.57 -12.45
N ALA A 86 8.04 -16.08 -13.62
CA ALA A 86 8.76 -14.98 -14.28
C ALA A 86 8.79 -13.72 -13.39
N GLU A 87 7.67 -13.38 -12.74
CA GLU A 87 7.59 -12.26 -11.81
C GLU A 87 8.48 -12.48 -10.57
N VAL A 88 8.48 -13.69 -10.02
CA VAL A 88 9.29 -14.05 -8.85
C VAL A 88 10.79 -13.97 -9.14
N GLU A 89 11.21 -14.33 -10.37
CA GLU A 89 12.59 -14.20 -10.82
C GLU A 89 13.03 -12.72 -10.87
N ILE A 90 12.15 -11.81 -11.31
CA ILE A 90 12.45 -10.37 -11.37
C ILE A 90 12.66 -9.77 -9.97
N LEU A 91 11.88 -10.23 -8.97
CA LEU A 91 11.96 -9.70 -7.61
C LEU A 91 13.20 -10.18 -6.83
N GLU A 92 13.84 -11.26 -7.29
CA GLU A 92 15.02 -11.89 -6.69
C GLU A 92 14.85 -12.24 -5.19
N ILE A 93 13.62 -12.60 -4.77
CA ILE A 93 13.32 -12.98 -3.38
C ILE A 93 13.58 -14.49 -3.20
N PRO A 94 14.62 -14.92 -2.43
CA PRO A 94 15.03 -16.32 -2.40
C PRO A 94 13.98 -17.25 -1.78
N GLU A 95 13.32 -16.83 -0.69
CA GLU A 95 12.33 -17.67 -0.01
C GLU A 95 11.09 -17.91 -0.87
N LEU A 96 10.68 -16.88 -1.63
CA LEU A 96 9.57 -16.95 -2.55
C LEU A 96 9.92 -17.83 -3.75
N SER A 97 11.12 -17.67 -4.32
CA SER A 97 11.62 -18.49 -5.43
C SER A 97 11.63 -19.97 -5.06
N GLU A 98 12.12 -20.30 -3.86
CA GLU A 98 12.12 -21.67 -3.36
C GLU A 98 10.69 -22.22 -3.17
N ALA A 99 9.80 -21.43 -2.57
CA ALA A 99 8.42 -21.85 -2.31
C ALA A 99 7.65 -22.14 -3.61
N VAL A 100 7.78 -21.30 -4.63
CA VAL A 100 7.12 -21.50 -5.93
C VAL A 100 7.71 -22.72 -6.65
N ARG A 101 9.04 -22.90 -6.60
CA ARG A 101 9.70 -24.09 -7.16
C ARG A 101 9.20 -25.39 -6.52
N LEU A 102 9.14 -25.44 -5.20
CA LEU A 102 8.64 -26.61 -4.47
C LEU A 102 7.16 -26.91 -4.80
N TYR A 103 6.35 -25.86 -4.92
CA TYR A 103 4.96 -26.01 -5.35
C TYR A 103 4.85 -26.64 -6.74
N ARG A 104 5.64 -26.15 -7.72
CA ARG A 104 5.69 -26.72 -9.08
C ARG A 104 6.11 -28.19 -9.07
N MET A 105 7.11 -28.56 -8.27
CA MET A 105 7.58 -29.95 -8.17
C MET A 105 6.47 -30.89 -7.65
N ASN A 106 5.66 -30.41 -6.69
CA ASN A 106 4.58 -31.19 -6.08
C ASN A 106 3.35 -31.35 -6.99
N MET A 107 3.12 -30.44 -7.95
CA MET A 107 2.01 -30.53 -8.92
C MET A 107 2.19 -31.63 -9.99
N GLY A 108 3.32 -32.37 -10.00
CA GLY A 108 3.57 -33.45 -10.95
C GLY A 108 4.29 -32.94 -12.20
N GLY A 109 5.62 -32.88 -12.13
CA GLY A 109 6.44 -32.48 -13.27
C GLY A 109 6.42 -33.51 -14.40
N CYS A 110 5.95 -33.11 -15.57
CA CYS A 110 6.44 -33.63 -16.85
C CYS A 110 6.06 -32.66 -17.98
N SER A 111 6.91 -31.66 -18.23
CA SER A 111 7.25 -31.09 -19.55
C SER A 111 8.21 -29.92 -19.31
N ARG A 112 9.51 -30.13 -19.58
CA ARG A 112 10.37 -28.99 -19.94
C ARG A 112 9.90 -28.55 -21.33
N THR A 113 8.94 -27.63 -21.41
CA THR A 113 8.81 -26.82 -22.62
C THR A 113 10.01 -25.88 -22.62
N SER A 114 10.95 -26.19 -23.50
CA SER A 114 12.09 -25.35 -23.80
C SER A 114 11.60 -23.99 -24.29
N CYS A 115 11.53 -23.00 -23.42
CA CYS A 115 11.52 -21.60 -23.85
C CYS A 115 12.87 -21.30 -24.50
N PRO A 116 12.92 -20.56 -25.63
CA PRO A 116 14.17 -20.11 -26.21
C PRO A 116 14.89 -19.19 -25.19
N PRO A 117 16.22 -19.18 -25.14
CA PRO A 117 16.93 -18.27 -24.26
C PRO A 117 16.59 -16.82 -24.63
N PRO A 118 16.31 -15.93 -23.67
CA PRO A 118 16.24 -14.51 -23.94
C PRO A 118 17.59 -14.02 -24.44
N SER A 119 17.55 -13.17 -25.47
CA SER A 119 18.70 -12.51 -26.08
C SER A 119 19.59 -11.84 -25.01
N PRO A 120 20.93 -11.89 -25.12
CA PRO A 120 21.80 -11.19 -24.18
C PRO A 120 21.73 -9.69 -24.48
N GLY A 121 20.83 -9.00 -23.76
CA GLY A 121 20.52 -7.58 -23.92
C GLY A 121 20.71 -6.80 -22.63
N LYS A 122 21.97 -6.43 -22.36
CA LYS A 122 22.43 -5.32 -21.49
C LYS A 122 22.04 -5.34 -20.00
N GLY A 123 23.07 -5.66 -19.21
CA GLY A 123 23.31 -4.98 -17.93
C GLY A 123 23.11 -5.88 -16.72
N GLY A 124 24.07 -6.78 -16.47
CA GLY A 124 24.24 -7.31 -15.12
C GLY A 124 24.44 -6.14 -14.16
N ARG A 125 23.38 -5.78 -13.43
CA ARG A 125 23.51 -4.98 -12.23
C ARG A 125 24.14 -5.92 -11.21
N ALA A 126 25.39 -5.65 -10.90
CA ALA A 126 26.08 -6.30 -9.80
C ALA A 126 25.18 -6.28 -8.57
N ALA A 127 25.06 -7.42 -7.89
CA ALA A 127 24.39 -7.55 -6.60
C ALA A 127 25.06 -6.63 -5.57
N GLY A 128 24.70 -5.36 -5.62
CA GLY A 128 24.83 -4.45 -4.50
C GLY A 128 23.70 -4.78 -3.55
N LEU A 129 24.04 -5.06 -2.30
CA LEU A 129 23.09 -5.13 -1.20
C LEU A 129 22.15 -3.92 -1.31
N ALA A 130 20.92 -4.12 -1.78
CA ALA A 130 20.00 -3.01 -2.03
C ALA A 130 19.75 -2.33 -0.69
N SER A 131 20.37 -1.16 -0.48
CA SER A 131 20.18 -0.40 0.75
C SER A 131 18.76 0.14 0.76
N VAL A 132 18.07 0.00 1.90
CA VAL A 132 16.75 0.60 2.13
C VAL A 132 16.81 2.08 1.72
N LYS A 133 15.98 2.47 0.76
CA LYS A 133 15.88 3.87 0.34
C LYS A 133 15.15 4.66 1.42
N PRO A 134 15.71 5.78 1.94
CA PRO A 134 14.98 6.65 2.86
C PRO A 134 13.71 7.21 2.24
N LEU A 135 12.69 7.49 3.07
CA LEU A 135 11.39 8.02 2.62
C LEU A 135 11.53 9.27 1.77
N TYR A 136 12.36 10.23 2.19
CA TYR A 136 12.57 11.45 1.42
C TYR A 136 13.12 11.21 0.02
N MET A 137 13.94 10.16 -0.20
CA MET A 137 14.43 9.86 -1.54
C MET A 137 13.30 9.35 -2.43
N MET A 138 12.46 8.46 -1.90
CA MET A 138 11.32 7.93 -2.64
C MET A 138 10.27 9.02 -2.92
N ALA A 139 9.95 9.85 -1.92
CA ALA A 139 9.00 10.94 -2.04
C ALA A 139 9.46 12.03 -3.04
N LEU A 140 10.73 12.45 -2.96
CA LEU A 140 11.26 13.44 -3.91
C LEU A 140 11.38 12.84 -5.33
N GLY A 141 11.75 11.57 -5.45
CA GLY A 141 11.76 10.85 -6.73
C GLY A 141 10.36 10.80 -7.36
N LEU A 142 9.33 10.54 -6.56
CA LEU A 142 7.93 10.57 -7.00
C LEU A 142 7.53 11.95 -7.52
N LEU A 143 7.91 13.04 -6.85
CA LEU A 143 7.59 14.39 -7.33
C LEU A 143 8.33 14.73 -8.63
N VAL A 144 9.54 14.22 -8.83
CA VAL A 144 10.29 14.35 -10.09
C VAL A 144 9.63 13.57 -11.23
N LYS A 145 8.99 12.44 -10.94
CA LYS A 145 8.19 11.67 -11.92
C LYS A 145 6.99 12.47 -12.45
N TYR A 146 6.49 13.45 -11.68
CA TYR A 146 5.27 14.22 -12.01
C TYR A 146 5.47 15.75 -11.91
N PRO A 147 6.41 16.35 -12.66
CA PRO A 147 6.84 17.74 -12.44
C PRO A 147 5.71 18.76 -12.66
N ASP A 148 4.92 18.61 -13.73
CA ASP A 148 3.83 19.54 -14.07
C ASP A 148 2.60 19.40 -13.16
N SER A 149 2.55 18.31 -12.39
CA SER A 149 1.44 17.98 -11.48
C SER A 149 1.81 18.15 -10.01
N ALA A 150 3.08 18.48 -9.71
CA ALA A 150 3.66 18.55 -8.38
C ALA A 150 3.76 20.00 -7.85
N LEU A 151 2.62 20.63 -7.56
CA LEU A 151 2.58 21.86 -6.76
C LEU A 151 2.42 21.49 -5.28
N GLY A 152 3.56 21.31 -4.61
CA GLY A 152 3.66 20.95 -3.19
C GLY A 152 4.06 22.12 -2.29
N GLN A 153 3.68 22.03 -1.02
CA GLN A 153 4.00 22.90 0.09
C GLN A 153 4.51 22.02 1.24
N LEU A 154 5.70 22.33 1.75
CA LEU A 154 6.28 21.64 2.89
C LEU A 154 5.48 21.96 4.16
N HIS A 155 5.01 20.93 4.83
CA HIS A 155 4.27 20.99 6.09
C HIS A 155 5.03 20.19 7.15
N ILE A 156 4.93 20.66 8.39
CA ILE A 156 5.58 20.05 9.55
C ILE A 156 4.48 19.64 10.50
N GLU A 157 4.48 18.38 10.91
CA GLU A 157 3.49 17.92 11.87
C GLU A 157 3.70 18.59 13.23
N SER A 158 2.61 18.91 13.92
CA SER A 158 2.65 19.57 15.23
C SER A 158 3.04 18.63 16.37
N THR A 159 3.89 17.64 16.11
CA THR A 159 4.46 16.79 17.17
C THR A 159 5.47 17.59 17.97
N LEU A 160 5.60 17.26 19.27
CA LEU A 160 6.48 17.96 20.21
C LEU A 160 7.97 17.94 19.79
N ASP A 161 8.35 16.98 18.96
CA ASP A 161 9.70 16.75 18.45
C ASP A 161 9.93 17.31 17.03
N GLY A 162 8.88 17.76 16.32
CA GLY A 162 8.99 18.36 14.98
C GLY A 162 9.67 17.48 13.92
N SER A 163 9.73 16.16 14.16
CA SER A 163 10.58 15.21 13.43
C SER A 163 9.97 14.74 12.12
N ARG A 164 8.65 14.91 11.95
CA ARG A 164 7.89 14.41 10.80
C ARG A 164 7.54 15.50 9.82
N LEU A 165 8.16 15.41 8.66
CA LEU A 165 7.97 16.35 7.55
C LEU A 165 7.07 15.72 6.49
N TYR A 166 6.21 16.55 5.91
CA TYR A 166 5.28 16.13 4.86
C TYR A 166 5.26 17.16 3.74
N ILE A 167 4.98 16.72 2.53
CA ILE A 167 4.58 17.60 1.44
C ILE A 167 3.08 17.42 1.26
N THR A 168 2.33 18.51 1.32
CA THR A 168 0.94 18.55 0.86
C THR A 168 0.89 19.43 -0.37
N GLY A 169 -0.15 19.35 -1.19
CA GLY A 169 -0.18 20.13 -2.41
C GLY A 169 -1.58 20.25 -2.96
N ASN A 170 -1.74 21.17 -3.90
CA ASN A 170 -2.97 21.35 -4.67
C ASN A 170 -2.76 21.04 -6.16
N GLY A 171 -1.54 20.61 -6.54
CA GLY A 171 -1.26 20.13 -7.88
C GLY A 171 -2.11 18.91 -8.25
N VAL A 172 -2.17 18.62 -9.55
CA VAL A 172 -3.03 17.57 -10.12
C VAL A 172 -2.81 16.22 -9.43
N LEU A 173 -1.55 15.85 -9.16
CA LEU A 173 -1.22 14.61 -8.46
C LEU A 173 -1.86 14.57 -7.05
N PHE A 174 -1.63 15.61 -6.25
CA PHE A 174 -2.17 15.72 -4.89
C PHE A 174 -3.70 15.74 -4.87
N GLN A 175 -4.34 16.41 -5.83
CA GLN A 175 -5.80 16.46 -5.92
C GLN A 175 -6.38 15.08 -6.24
N HIS A 176 -5.75 14.31 -7.12
CA HIS A 176 -6.18 12.94 -7.42
C HIS A 176 -6.03 12.02 -6.21
N VAL A 177 -4.87 12.07 -5.53
CA VAL A 177 -4.65 11.30 -4.31
C VAL A 177 -5.68 11.69 -3.25
N LYS A 178 -5.94 12.98 -3.05
CA LYS A 178 -6.95 13.46 -2.10
C LYS A 178 -8.34 12.93 -2.44
N ASN A 179 -8.73 12.93 -3.71
CA ASN A 179 -10.02 12.39 -4.13
C ASN A 179 -10.10 10.86 -3.91
N TRP A 180 -8.98 10.16 -4.06
CA TRP A 180 -8.96 8.70 -3.91
C TRP A 180 -8.89 8.25 -2.45
N LEU A 181 -7.88 8.74 -1.73
CA LEU A 181 -7.53 8.35 -0.37
C LEU A 181 -8.18 9.23 0.71
N GLY A 182 -8.71 10.40 0.37
CA GLY A 182 -9.27 11.38 1.33
C GLY A 182 -8.23 12.35 1.90
N THR A 183 -6.95 12.04 1.75
CA THR A 183 -5.80 12.84 2.19
C THR A 183 -4.70 12.81 1.14
N CYS A 184 -3.81 13.79 1.15
CA CYS A 184 -2.69 13.91 0.20
C CYS A 184 -1.41 14.36 0.91
N ARG A 185 -1.10 13.72 2.06
CA ARG A 185 0.13 13.95 2.81
C ARG A 185 1.21 12.99 2.31
N LEU A 186 2.24 13.52 1.68
CA LEU A 186 3.39 12.74 1.24
C LEU A 186 4.48 12.82 2.32
N PRO A 187 4.81 11.73 3.03
CA PRO A 187 5.80 11.76 4.10
C PRO A 187 7.22 11.91 3.55
N LEU A 188 8.07 12.67 4.25
CA LEU A 188 9.49 12.83 3.95
C LEU A 188 10.39 12.20 5.02
N THR A 189 10.03 12.32 6.29
CA THR A 189 10.83 11.86 7.42
C THR A 189 9.96 11.27 8.52
N GLU A 190 10.46 10.23 9.19
CA GLU A 190 9.88 9.66 10.40
C GLU A 190 10.58 10.15 11.67
N THR A 191 11.88 10.44 11.57
CA THR A 191 12.71 10.80 12.72
C THR A 191 13.49 12.09 12.48
N ILE A 192 13.91 12.74 13.57
CA ILE A 192 14.69 13.98 13.48
C ILE A 192 16.07 13.76 12.85
N SER A 193 16.64 12.56 12.98
CA SER A 193 17.91 12.20 12.34
C SER A 193 17.79 12.26 10.81
N GLU A 194 16.67 11.79 10.26
CA GLU A 194 16.40 11.84 8.82
C GLU A 194 16.23 13.28 8.31
N VAL A 195 15.82 14.23 9.15
CA VAL A 195 15.75 15.65 8.78
C VAL A 195 17.14 16.21 8.46
N TYR A 196 18.15 15.85 9.26
CA TYR A 196 19.53 16.27 9.01
C TYR A 196 20.12 15.58 7.77
N GLU A 197 19.81 14.30 7.57
CA GLU A 197 20.20 13.57 6.36
C GLU A 197 19.55 14.16 5.11
N LEU A 198 18.27 14.52 5.19
CA LEU A 198 17.55 15.23 4.14
C LEU A 198 18.23 16.56 3.80
N CYS A 199 18.62 17.35 4.79
CA CYS A 199 19.35 18.60 4.55
C CYS A 199 20.67 18.34 3.79
N ALA A 200 21.48 17.38 4.27
CA ALA A 200 22.73 17.00 3.62
C ALA A 200 22.53 16.42 2.20
N PHE A 201 21.40 15.75 1.96
CA PHE A 201 21.00 15.27 0.65
C PHE A 201 20.62 16.42 -0.29
N LEU A 202 19.78 17.35 0.17
CA LEU A 202 19.36 18.51 -0.62
C LEU A 202 20.52 19.43 -0.95
N ASP A 203 21.48 19.62 -0.04
CA ASP A 203 22.67 20.46 -0.27
C ASP A 203 23.49 20.02 -1.49
N LYS A 204 23.45 18.73 -1.83
CA LYS A 204 24.10 18.15 -3.02
C LYS A 204 23.28 18.28 -4.31
N ARG A 205 22.03 18.76 -4.22
CA ARG A 205 21.10 18.92 -5.35
C ARG A 205 21.04 20.36 -5.84
N ASP A 206 20.62 20.50 -7.10
CA ASP A 206 20.54 21.76 -7.83
C ASP A 206 19.58 22.78 -7.17
N ILE A 207 19.59 24.00 -7.72
CA ILE A 207 18.79 25.16 -7.28
C ILE A 207 17.27 24.92 -7.26
N THR A 208 16.79 23.85 -7.90
CA THR A 208 15.36 23.48 -7.94
C THR A 208 14.79 23.20 -6.54
N TYR A 209 15.61 22.74 -5.60
CA TYR A 209 15.20 22.46 -4.22
C TYR A 209 15.44 23.63 -3.26
N GLU A 210 15.90 24.79 -3.75
CA GLU A 210 16.19 25.95 -2.90
C GLU A 210 15.02 26.39 -2.00
N PRO A 211 13.76 26.42 -2.48
CA PRO A 211 12.63 26.77 -1.61
C PRO A 211 12.46 25.80 -0.43
N VAL A 212 12.71 24.50 -0.65
CA VAL A 212 12.64 23.46 0.38
C VAL A 212 13.80 23.62 1.37
N LYS A 213 15.01 23.90 0.89
CA LYS A 213 16.18 24.19 1.73
C LYS A 213 15.92 25.37 2.66
N VAL A 214 15.42 26.47 2.12
CA VAL A 214 15.09 27.69 2.90
C VAL A 214 14.05 27.37 3.97
N ALA A 215 12.96 26.69 3.61
CA ALA A 215 11.91 26.33 4.55
C ALA A 215 12.42 25.44 5.70
N LEU A 216 13.25 24.42 5.39
CA LEU A 216 13.86 23.56 6.41
C LEU A 216 14.83 24.32 7.31
N LYS A 217 15.65 25.22 6.74
CA LYS A 217 16.62 26.01 7.49
C LYS A 217 15.94 26.95 8.48
N THR A 218 14.89 27.66 8.05
CA THR A 218 14.07 28.50 8.94
C THR A 218 13.39 27.69 10.05
N HIS A 219 13.06 26.42 9.80
CA HIS A 219 12.49 25.55 10.84
C HIS A 219 13.52 25.08 11.87
N LEU A 220 14.70 24.68 11.41
CA LEU A 220 15.78 24.16 12.26
C LEU A 220 16.50 25.26 13.04
N GLU A 221 16.36 26.52 12.65
CA GLU A 221 16.82 27.66 13.44
C GLU A 221 16.13 27.67 14.81
N PRO A 222 16.88 27.81 15.92
CA PRO A 222 16.32 27.75 17.26
C PRO A 222 15.27 28.86 17.42
N ARG A 223 14.00 28.48 17.53
CA ARG A 223 12.91 29.41 17.88
C ARG A 223 13.30 30.07 19.20
N THR A 224 13.70 31.34 19.12
CA THR A 224 13.84 32.16 20.31
C THR A 224 12.42 32.30 20.85
N LEU A 225 12.11 31.63 21.96
CA LEU A 225 10.79 31.71 22.59
C LEU A 225 10.50 33.18 22.85
N ALA A 226 9.59 33.78 22.08
CA ALA A 226 8.91 34.97 22.54
C ALA A 226 8.18 34.60 23.85
N PRO A 227 8.15 35.49 24.86
CA PRO A 227 7.44 35.22 26.10
C PRO A 227 6.01 34.76 25.76
N MET A 228 5.64 33.57 26.23
CA MET A 228 4.28 33.06 26.17
C MET A 228 3.39 33.95 27.04
N ASP A 229 2.96 35.07 26.46
CA ASP A 229 2.00 35.98 27.06
C ASP A 229 0.96 36.40 26.01
N VAL A 230 0.25 35.42 25.48
CA VAL A 230 -1.09 35.62 24.94
C VAL A 230 -1.96 34.45 25.40
N LEU A 231 -2.82 34.77 26.36
CA LEU A 231 -3.89 33.93 26.87
C LEU A 231 -4.73 33.35 25.73
N ASN A 232 -4.71 32.02 25.62
CA ASN A 232 -5.88 31.16 25.50
C ASN A 232 -7.05 31.78 24.68
N GLU A 233 -6.86 31.95 23.38
CA GLU A 233 -8.00 31.94 22.47
C GLU A 233 -8.63 30.54 22.56
N GLU A 234 -9.94 30.52 22.77
CA GLU A 234 -10.78 29.35 23.04
C GLU A 234 -10.37 28.12 22.23
N TRP A 235 -9.53 27.27 22.81
CA TRP A 235 -9.15 26.01 22.18
C TRP A 235 -10.37 25.10 22.21
N THR A 236 -11.17 25.11 21.14
CA THR A 236 -12.29 24.20 20.97
C THR A 236 -11.78 22.95 20.25
N ALA A 237 -11.85 21.80 20.91
CA ALA A 237 -11.59 20.53 20.24
C ALA A 237 -12.57 20.36 19.07
N GLU A 238 -12.06 20.28 17.85
CA GLU A 238 -12.89 19.95 16.68
C GLU A 238 -13.33 18.49 16.77
N ILE A 239 -14.58 18.27 17.16
CA ILE A 239 -15.19 16.94 17.16
C ILE A 239 -15.86 16.75 15.80
N THR A 240 -15.25 15.92 14.95
CA THR A 240 -15.90 15.49 13.71
C THR A 240 -16.86 14.34 14.02
N VAL A 241 -18.16 14.56 13.84
CA VAL A 241 -19.19 13.52 14.06
C VAL A 241 -19.47 12.81 12.74
N TYR A 242 -19.30 11.49 12.72
CA TYR A 242 -19.57 10.66 11.55
C TYR A 242 -20.94 10.01 11.63
N SER A 243 -21.70 10.09 10.55
CA SER A 243 -22.98 9.38 10.42
C SER A 243 -22.76 7.87 10.26
N PRO A 244 -23.58 7.00 10.88
CA PRO A 244 -23.52 5.55 10.61
C PRO A 244 -23.76 5.21 9.13
N GLN A 245 -24.45 6.07 8.38
CA GLN A 245 -24.68 5.90 6.95
C GLN A 245 -23.53 6.43 6.07
N GLN A 246 -22.48 7.02 6.67
CA GLN A 246 -21.30 7.50 5.95
C GLN A 246 -20.70 6.37 5.10
N ILE A 247 -20.44 6.66 3.84
CA ILE A 247 -19.75 5.74 2.94
C ILE A 247 -18.25 5.78 3.25
N ILE A 248 -17.70 4.60 3.47
CA ILE A 248 -16.29 4.34 3.74
C ILE A 248 -15.71 3.60 2.54
N LYS A 249 -14.62 4.13 1.98
CA LYS A 249 -13.78 3.43 1.00
C LYS A 249 -12.84 2.49 1.76
N VAL A 250 -12.83 1.21 1.39
CA VAL A 250 -12.04 0.17 2.03
C VAL A 250 -11.08 -0.42 1.00
N TYR A 251 -9.79 -0.14 1.12
CA TYR A 251 -8.74 -0.68 0.27
C TYR A 251 -8.22 -1.98 0.89
N VAL A 252 -8.15 -3.05 0.10
CA VAL A 252 -7.67 -4.36 0.54
C VAL A 252 -6.79 -4.98 -0.55
N GLY A 253 -5.48 -4.99 -0.33
CA GLY A 253 -4.50 -5.44 -1.32
C GLY A 253 -4.62 -4.65 -2.62
N SER A 254 -5.01 -5.34 -3.70
CA SER A 254 -5.22 -4.76 -5.03
C SER A 254 -6.68 -4.38 -5.36
N HIS A 255 -7.57 -4.47 -4.38
CA HIS A 255 -9.00 -4.19 -4.56
C HIS A 255 -9.45 -3.04 -3.67
N TRP A 256 -10.54 -2.40 -4.04
CA TRP A 256 -11.22 -1.46 -3.19
C TRP A 256 -12.73 -1.74 -3.15
N TYR A 257 -13.35 -1.38 -2.04
CA TYR A 257 -14.77 -1.55 -1.79
C TYR A 257 -15.37 -0.27 -1.22
N ALA A 258 -16.66 -0.06 -1.46
CA ALA A 258 -17.45 0.92 -0.72
C ALA A 258 -18.42 0.20 0.23
N THR A 259 -18.46 0.65 1.48
CA THR A 259 -19.43 0.16 2.46
C THR A 259 -19.86 1.27 3.40
N THR A 260 -20.83 1.02 4.27
CA THR A 260 -21.24 2.00 5.28
C THR A 260 -20.47 1.81 6.57
N LEU A 261 -20.24 2.90 7.32
CA LEU A 261 -19.66 2.83 8.67
C LEU A 261 -20.45 1.88 9.58
N LYS A 262 -21.79 1.89 9.48
CA LYS A 262 -22.68 0.93 10.18
C LYS A 262 -22.31 -0.53 9.92
N THR A 263 -21.90 -0.88 8.70
CA THR A 263 -21.52 -2.27 8.36
C THR A 263 -20.25 -2.69 9.09
N LEU A 264 -19.25 -1.81 9.15
CA LEU A 264 -18.00 -2.06 9.86
C LEU A 264 -18.22 -2.11 11.37
N LEU A 265 -19.07 -1.24 11.91
CA LEU A 265 -19.40 -1.19 13.34
C LEU A 265 -20.23 -2.39 13.85
N LYS A 266 -20.80 -3.23 12.97
CA LYS A 266 -21.44 -4.49 13.40
C LYS A 266 -20.44 -5.47 14.01
N TYR A 267 -19.20 -5.43 13.53
CA TYR A 267 -18.10 -6.29 13.96
C TYR A 267 -16.87 -5.42 14.27
N PRO A 268 -16.90 -4.68 15.38
CA PRO A 268 -15.84 -3.74 15.75
C PRO A 268 -14.47 -4.41 15.99
N GLU A 269 -14.44 -5.73 16.15
CA GLU A 269 -13.23 -6.54 16.27
C GLU A 269 -12.31 -6.35 15.05
N LEU A 270 -12.88 -6.21 13.85
CA LEU A 270 -12.12 -5.91 12.64
C LEU A 270 -11.39 -4.57 12.74
N LEU A 271 -12.11 -3.52 13.17
CA LEU A 271 -11.54 -2.17 13.30
C LEU A 271 -10.53 -2.07 14.46
N SER A 272 -10.63 -2.98 15.42
CA SER A 272 -9.74 -3.06 16.58
C SER A 272 -8.49 -3.89 16.31
N ASN A 273 -8.26 -4.32 15.07
CA ASN A 273 -7.10 -5.13 14.67
C ASN A 273 -5.97 -4.22 14.13
N PRO A 274 -5.01 -3.78 14.98
CA PRO A 274 -3.98 -2.83 14.60
C PRO A 274 -2.91 -3.43 13.68
N GLN A 275 -2.92 -4.75 13.46
CA GLN A 275 -1.98 -5.41 12.56
C GLN A 275 -2.49 -5.43 11.11
N ARG A 276 -3.81 -5.25 10.92
CA ARG A 276 -4.45 -5.35 9.61
C ARG A 276 -5.12 -4.07 9.18
N VAL A 277 -5.72 -3.32 10.10
CA VAL A 277 -6.67 -2.28 9.76
C VAL A 277 -6.16 -0.91 10.18
N TYR A 278 -6.08 0.01 9.22
CA TYR A 278 -5.54 1.35 9.41
C TYR A 278 -6.47 2.38 8.77
N TRP A 279 -6.75 3.47 9.47
CA TRP A 279 -7.44 4.60 8.88
C TRP A 279 -6.44 5.45 8.10
N ILE A 280 -6.63 5.54 6.78
CA ILE A 280 -5.92 6.55 5.97
C ILE A 280 -6.53 7.93 6.25
N THR A 281 -7.85 7.99 6.29
CA THR A 281 -8.60 9.19 6.70
C THR A 281 -9.78 8.73 7.52
N TYR A 282 -9.78 9.07 8.80
CA TYR A 282 -10.76 8.57 9.76
C TYR A 282 -12.19 8.87 9.28
N GLY A 283 -13.06 7.85 9.31
CA GLY A 283 -14.45 7.98 8.89
C GLY A 283 -14.67 8.21 7.39
N GLN A 284 -13.64 8.07 6.55
CA GLN A 284 -13.75 8.18 5.09
C GLN A 284 -13.06 7.03 4.36
N THR A 285 -11.80 6.74 4.73
CA THR A 285 -10.94 5.80 4.01
C THR A 285 -10.21 4.87 4.97
N LEU A 286 -10.41 3.57 4.77
CA LEU A 286 -9.83 2.48 5.53
C LEU A 286 -8.90 1.67 4.62
N LEU A 287 -7.75 1.29 5.14
CA LEU A 287 -6.85 0.31 4.54
C LEU A 287 -6.87 -0.97 5.37
N ILE A 288 -6.96 -2.11 4.70
CA ILE A 288 -6.88 -3.42 5.30
C ILE A 288 -5.77 -4.21 4.60
N HIS A 289 -4.77 -4.67 5.35
CA HIS A 289 -3.78 -5.62 4.85
C HIS A 289 -4.42 -7.00 4.78
N GLY A 290 -4.68 -7.44 3.57
CA GLY A 290 -5.45 -8.65 3.31
C GLY A 290 -5.55 -8.91 1.82
N ASP A 291 -6.09 -10.06 1.49
CA ASP A 291 -6.40 -10.42 0.13
C ASP A 291 -7.74 -9.80 -0.31
N GLY A 292 -7.70 -8.98 -1.37
CA GLY A 292 -8.86 -8.23 -1.85
C GLY A 292 -10.05 -9.09 -2.28
N GLN A 293 -9.82 -10.18 -3.04
CA GLN A 293 -10.91 -11.06 -3.48
C GLN A 293 -11.48 -11.88 -2.32
N MET A 294 -10.64 -12.35 -1.38
CA MET A 294 -11.11 -13.03 -0.17
C MET A 294 -11.95 -12.09 0.71
N PHE A 295 -11.52 -10.84 0.83
CA PHE A 295 -12.24 -9.83 1.61
C PHE A 295 -13.64 -9.55 1.06
N ARG A 296 -13.92 -9.81 -0.23
CA ARG A 296 -15.29 -9.75 -0.76
C ARG A 296 -16.27 -10.61 0.06
N HIS A 297 -15.84 -11.82 0.41
CA HIS A 297 -16.66 -12.77 1.17
C HIS A 297 -16.79 -12.34 2.64
N VAL A 298 -15.69 -11.82 3.21
CA VAL A 298 -15.70 -11.21 4.55
C VAL A 298 -16.66 -10.03 4.60
N LEU A 299 -16.57 -9.09 3.66
CA LEU A 299 -17.45 -7.93 3.58
C LEU A 299 -18.92 -8.32 3.43
N ASN A 300 -19.22 -9.36 2.64
CA ASN A 300 -20.58 -9.88 2.53
C ASN A 300 -21.07 -10.47 3.86
N PHE A 301 -20.21 -11.15 4.61
CA PHE A 301 -20.51 -11.57 5.98
C PHE A 301 -20.80 -10.37 6.89
N LEU A 302 -19.98 -9.32 6.86
CA LEU A 302 -20.22 -8.10 7.66
C LEU A 302 -21.59 -7.47 7.34
N ARG A 303 -22.00 -7.51 6.06
CA ARG A 303 -23.28 -6.98 5.60
C ARG A 303 -24.46 -7.83 6.06
N LEU A 304 -24.38 -9.15 5.85
CA LEU A 304 -25.53 -10.08 5.93
C LEU A 304 -25.57 -10.91 7.21
N GLY A 305 -24.46 -10.99 7.96
CA GLY A 305 -24.28 -11.86 9.13
C GLY A 305 -24.22 -13.35 8.79
N LYS A 306 -23.98 -13.70 7.51
CA LYS A 306 -23.89 -15.08 7.01
C LYS A 306 -22.77 -15.20 6.00
N LEU A 307 -22.05 -16.30 6.05
CA LEU A 307 -20.94 -16.59 5.15
C LEU A 307 -21.47 -17.24 3.88
N PHE A 308 -21.20 -16.62 2.73
CA PHE A 308 -21.58 -17.13 1.42
C PHE A 308 -20.34 -17.30 0.54
N LEU A 309 -20.10 -18.54 0.12
CA LEU A 309 -19.03 -18.91 -0.80
C LEU A 309 -19.61 -19.53 -2.09
N PRO A 310 -18.98 -19.30 -3.25
CA PRO A 310 -19.36 -19.93 -4.52
C PRO A 310 -19.23 -21.44 -4.45
N SER A 311 -20.10 -22.20 -5.13
CA SER A 311 -20.09 -23.67 -5.13
C SER A 311 -18.77 -24.32 -5.55
N GLU A 312 -17.98 -23.64 -6.39
CA GLU A 312 -16.66 -24.07 -6.84
C GLU A 312 -15.57 -23.15 -6.30
N PHE A 313 -15.48 -23.01 -4.98
CA PHE A 313 -14.51 -22.13 -4.35
C PHE A 313 -13.10 -22.76 -4.31
N LYS A 314 -12.21 -22.28 -5.19
CA LYS A 314 -10.86 -22.85 -5.43
C LYS A 314 -9.76 -22.34 -4.50
N GLU A 315 -10.04 -21.33 -3.68
CA GLU A 315 -9.06 -20.65 -2.82
C GLU A 315 -9.37 -20.86 -1.33
N TRP A 316 -9.98 -22.00 -0.98
CA TRP A 316 -10.37 -22.31 0.39
C TRP A 316 -9.25 -22.16 1.43
N PRO A 317 -8.02 -22.68 1.21
CA PRO A 317 -6.93 -22.51 2.18
C PRO A 317 -6.56 -21.05 2.42
N LEU A 318 -6.57 -20.21 1.37
CA LEU A 318 -6.29 -18.78 1.48
C LEU A 318 -7.40 -18.07 2.26
N PHE A 319 -8.66 -18.39 1.99
CA PHE A 319 -9.79 -17.82 2.71
C PHE A 319 -9.77 -18.15 4.20
N CYS A 320 -9.47 -19.39 4.57
CA CYS A 320 -9.35 -19.80 5.97
C CYS A 320 -8.29 -18.98 6.71
N GLN A 321 -7.13 -18.80 6.09
CA GLN A 321 -6.04 -17.99 6.63
C GLN A 321 -6.46 -16.53 6.82
N GLU A 322 -7.11 -15.93 5.82
CA GLU A 322 -7.62 -14.56 5.91
C GLU A 322 -8.62 -14.38 7.06
N VAL A 323 -9.58 -15.31 7.20
CA VAL A 323 -10.59 -15.28 8.27
C VAL A 323 -9.95 -15.33 9.66
N GLU A 324 -8.95 -16.19 9.86
CA GLU A 324 -8.22 -16.30 11.12
C GLU A 324 -7.57 -14.97 11.50
N GLU A 325 -6.90 -14.33 10.54
CA GLU A 325 -6.14 -13.10 10.75
C GLU A 325 -7.00 -11.84 10.92
N TYR A 326 -8.28 -11.87 10.50
CA TYR A 326 -9.21 -10.76 10.77
C TYR A 326 -9.68 -10.70 12.22
N HIS A 327 -9.51 -11.77 13.00
CA HIS A 327 -9.90 -11.85 14.41
C HIS A 327 -11.39 -11.52 14.68
N ILE A 328 -12.29 -11.98 13.80
CA ILE A 328 -13.75 -11.82 13.97
C ILE A 328 -14.35 -13.15 14.44
N PRO A 329 -14.69 -13.32 15.74
CA PRO A 329 -15.10 -14.62 16.29
C PRO A 329 -16.30 -15.23 15.56
N SER A 330 -17.32 -14.41 15.27
CA SER A 330 -18.53 -14.86 14.57
C SER A 330 -18.26 -15.36 13.15
N LEU A 331 -17.25 -14.80 12.48
CA LEU A 331 -16.83 -15.23 11.15
C LEU A 331 -16.08 -16.57 11.22
N SER A 332 -15.21 -16.73 12.21
CA SER A 332 -14.51 -17.99 12.47
C SER A 332 -15.48 -19.12 12.80
N GLU A 333 -16.51 -18.85 13.59
CA GLU A 333 -17.59 -19.82 13.86
C GLU A 333 -18.35 -20.20 12.58
N ALA A 334 -18.70 -19.21 11.75
CA ALA A 334 -19.36 -19.45 10.47
C ALA A 334 -18.49 -20.28 9.51
N LEU A 335 -17.17 -20.06 9.52
CA LEU A 335 -16.21 -20.84 8.73
C LEU A 335 -16.19 -22.31 9.17
N VAL A 336 -16.25 -22.59 10.48
CA VAL A 336 -16.27 -23.97 11.00
C VAL A 336 -17.52 -24.73 10.54
N GLN A 337 -18.65 -24.04 10.36
CA GLN A 337 -19.92 -24.61 9.90
C GLN A 337 -19.97 -24.83 8.38
N CYS A 338 -19.01 -24.31 7.61
CA CYS A 338 -18.89 -24.60 6.18
C CYS A 338 -18.28 -25.99 5.96
N GLU A 339 -19.10 -27.04 6.11
CA GLU A 339 -18.68 -28.43 5.87
C GLU A 339 -18.42 -28.74 4.40
N ALA A 340 -19.03 -27.99 3.47
CA ALA A 340 -18.96 -28.26 2.03
C ALA A 340 -17.57 -28.03 1.39
N TYR A 341 -16.62 -27.42 2.12
CA TYR A 341 -15.28 -27.06 1.61
C TYR A 341 -14.14 -27.58 2.51
N LYS A 342 -14.46 -28.35 3.56
CA LYS A 342 -13.47 -29.11 4.35
C LYS A 342 -13.18 -30.43 3.66
#